data_AF-A0A2H4ZZR1-F1
#
_entry.id   AF-A0A2H4ZZR1-F1
#
_cell.length_a   1.000
_cell.length_b   1.000
_cell.length_c   1.000
_cell.angle_alpha   90.00
_cell.angle_beta   90.00
_cell.angle_gamma   90.00
#
_symmetry.space_group_name_H-M   'P 1'
#
loop_
_entity.id
_entity.type
_entity.pdbx_description
1 polymer ?
#
loop_
_entity_poly.entity_id
_entity_poly.type
_entity_poly.pdbx_seq_one_letter_code
_entity_poly.pdbx_strand_id
1 'polypeptide(L)'
;MNRRRYLAVSTAVLSGLAGCLGDPEYTISSVETEADSHPLALDVTVIDRDIAIESPGRLDITLRNTGTQDVTIKNTGVWPLGMLGLTPVGGSVSADILLLTAAYEQSTAVEVRPNGAHKDGDPLTGTLATAESIQRQYQLIGRRVSTAGTYTLQGYFDDVLLSYRTGEDTDWVAYHPTVTVTLTEQSVLS
;
A
#
# COMPACT_ATOMS: atom_id res chain seq x y z
N MET A 1 -12.27 -15.87 20.18
CA MET A 1 -12.45 -14.43 20.46
C MET A 1 -11.53 -14.00 21.59
N ASN A 2 -10.46 -13.27 21.27
CA ASN A 2 -9.68 -12.48 22.23
C ASN A 2 -9.26 -11.20 21.51
N ARG A 3 -10.09 -10.15 21.63
CA ARG A 3 -9.83 -8.81 21.09
C ARG A 3 -8.89 -8.08 22.06
N ARG A 4 -7.65 -7.83 21.65
CA ARG A 4 -6.73 -6.90 22.32
C ARG A 4 -6.23 -5.93 21.24
N ARG A 5 -6.84 -4.74 21.11
CA ARG A 5 -6.41 -3.47 21.72
C ARG A 5 -4.89 -3.27 21.65
N TYR A 6 -4.42 -2.80 20.50
CA TYR A 6 -3.14 -2.12 20.40
C TYR A 6 -3.31 -0.90 19.52
N LEU A 7 -3.60 0.24 20.15
CA LEU A 7 -3.32 1.59 19.68
C LEU A 7 -3.78 2.54 20.79
N ALA A 8 -3.05 2.53 21.90
CA ALA A 8 -3.06 3.66 22.83
C ALA A 8 -1.96 4.60 22.36
N VAL A 9 -2.27 5.45 21.37
CA VAL A 9 -1.40 6.56 20.97
C VAL A 9 -1.42 7.56 22.13
N SER A 10 -0.39 7.52 22.96
CA SER A 10 -0.13 8.54 23.98
C SER A 10 0.84 9.54 23.37
N THR A 11 0.32 10.69 22.95
CA THR A 11 1.14 11.86 22.59
C THR A 11 1.77 12.44 23.86
N ALA A 12 2.93 11.91 24.25
CA ALA A 12 3.81 12.54 25.20
C ALA A 12 5.07 12.98 24.46
N VAL A 13 5.19 14.29 24.24
CA VAL A 13 6.38 14.92 23.68
C VAL A 13 7.47 14.88 24.76
N LEU A 14 8.48 14.04 24.57
CA LEU A 14 9.73 14.12 25.31
C LEU A 14 10.86 14.42 24.34
N SER A 15 11.19 15.71 24.28
CA SER A 15 12.43 16.21 23.71
C SER A 15 13.61 15.68 24.55
N GLY A 16 14.53 14.99 23.89
CA GLY A 16 15.88 14.70 24.40
C GLY A 16 16.05 13.31 25.01
N LEU A 17 16.78 12.44 24.32
CA LEU A 17 18.18 12.12 24.63
C LEU A 17 18.72 11.13 23.59
N ALA A 18 19.97 11.38 23.18
CA ALA A 18 20.80 10.64 22.27
C ALA A 18 20.62 9.10 22.22
N GLY A 19 20.62 8.56 21.01
CA GLY A 19 21.27 7.29 20.70
C GLY A 19 20.46 6.02 20.90
N CYS A 20 19.59 5.71 19.94
CA CYS A 20 19.80 4.45 19.23
C CYS A 20 20.54 4.80 17.93
N LEU A 21 21.87 4.86 18.02
CA LEU A 21 22.71 4.72 16.82
C LEU A 21 22.33 3.38 16.17
N GLY A 22 21.78 3.37 14.96
CA GLY A 22 21.81 2.15 14.17
C GLY A 22 20.88 2.08 12.99
N ASP A 23 19.60 2.43 13.16
CA ASP A 23 18.62 2.13 12.12
C ASP A 23 18.45 3.33 11.18
N PRO A 24 18.61 3.12 9.86
CA PRO A 24 18.38 4.17 8.88
C PRO A 24 16.91 4.62 8.92
N GLU A 25 16.70 5.93 8.95
CA GLU A 25 15.40 6.54 8.68
C GLU A 25 15.31 6.87 7.19
N TYR A 26 14.09 6.91 6.65
CA TYR A 26 13.87 7.07 5.22
C TYR A 26 12.93 8.23 4.94
N THR A 27 12.95 8.72 3.70
CA THR A 27 11.98 9.70 3.22
C THR A 27 11.49 9.33 1.83
N ILE A 28 10.22 9.59 1.56
CA ILE A 28 9.61 9.45 0.23
C ILE A 28 10.03 10.67 -0.59
N SER A 29 11.04 10.49 -1.45
CA SER A 29 11.59 11.56 -2.26
C SER A 29 10.77 11.84 -3.52
N SER A 30 10.21 10.80 -4.14
CA SER A 30 9.28 10.93 -5.26
C SER A 30 8.23 9.82 -5.28
N VAL A 31 7.07 10.16 -5.85
CA VAL A 31 6.06 9.21 -6.30
C VAL A 31 5.67 9.60 -7.71
N GLU A 32 5.77 8.64 -8.62
CA GLU A 32 5.48 8.81 -10.04
C GLU A 32 4.40 7.82 -10.44
N THR A 33 3.46 8.26 -11.26
CA THR A 33 2.36 7.46 -11.77
C THR A 33 2.27 7.72 -13.26
N GLU A 34 2.34 6.66 -14.07
CA GLU A 34 2.14 6.79 -15.50
C GLU A 34 0.66 6.56 -15.84
N ALA A 35 0.15 7.38 -16.75
CA ALA A 35 -1.19 7.19 -17.28
C ALA A 35 -1.21 5.93 -18.14
N ASP A 36 -2.26 5.12 -17.96
CA ASP A 36 -2.47 3.91 -18.73
C ASP A 36 -3.88 3.87 -19.32
N SER A 37 -4.05 3.14 -20.41
CA SER A 37 -5.26 3.09 -21.23
C SER A 37 -6.33 2.10 -20.72
N HIS A 38 -6.39 1.92 -19.40
CA HIS A 38 -7.33 1.02 -18.72
C HIS A 38 -8.59 1.77 -18.24
N PRO A 39 -9.73 1.07 -18.03
CA PRO A 39 -10.92 1.68 -17.43
C PRO A 39 -10.74 2.03 -15.94
N LEU A 40 -9.60 1.67 -15.36
CA LEU A 40 -9.21 1.99 -13.99
C LEU A 40 -7.99 2.93 -14.01
N ALA A 41 -8.09 4.03 -13.29
CA ALA A 41 -6.98 4.93 -12.99
C ALA A 41 -6.61 4.83 -11.51
N LEU A 42 -5.30 4.82 -11.23
CA LEU A 42 -4.75 4.79 -9.88
C LEU A 42 -3.93 6.06 -9.66
N ASP A 43 -4.32 6.88 -8.70
CA ASP A 43 -3.59 8.08 -8.30
C ASP A 43 -2.96 7.86 -6.91
N VAL A 44 -1.71 8.29 -6.73
CA VAL A 44 -1.01 8.23 -5.43
C VAL A 44 -0.54 9.61 -5.01
N THR A 45 -0.99 10.05 -3.83
CA THR A 45 -0.61 11.33 -3.23
C THR A 45 0.17 11.10 -1.96
N VAL A 46 1.33 11.76 -1.83
CA VAL A 46 2.12 11.74 -0.60
C VAL A 46 1.53 12.71 0.42
N ILE A 47 1.13 12.18 1.57
CA ILE A 47 0.57 12.94 2.70
C ILE A 47 1.65 13.26 3.73
N ASP A 48 2.51 12.27 4.01
CA ASP A 48 3.67 12.42 4.88
C ASP A 48 4.86 11.71 4.23
N ARG A 49 5.96 12.43 4.08
CA ARG A 49 7.17 11.93 3.42
C ARG A 49 8.10 11.23 4.39
N ASP A 50 8.09 11.61 5.66
CA ASP A 50 9.11 11.17 6.60
C ASP A 50 8.74 9.80 7.16
N ILE A 51 9.70 8.88 7.10
CA ILE A 51 9.56 7.50 7.52
C ILE A 51 10.58 7.28 8.63
N ALA A 52 10.21 7.69 9.83
CA ALA A 52 10.96 7.44 11.04
C ALA A 52 10.56 6.09 11.65
N ILE A 53 11.35 5.61 12.61
CA ILE A 53 11.06 4.35 13.34
C ILE A 53 9.68 4.41 14.00
N GLU A 54 9.36 5.56 14.61
CA GLU A 54 8.13 5.78 15.38
C GLU A 54 7.06 6.58 14.60
N SER A 55 7.35 7.03 13.37
CA SER A 55 6.40 7.77 12.54
C SER A 55 6.42 7.27 11.09
N PRO A 56 5.33 6.66 10.59
CA PRO A 56 5.29 6.17 9.22
C PRO A 56 5.08 7.28 8.20
N GLY A 57 5.70 7.13 7.03
CA GLY A 57 5.29 7.85 5.83
C GLY A 57 3.88 7.45 5.43
N ARG A 58 3.15 8.37 4.78
CA ARG A 58 1.72 8.20 4.44
C ARG A 58 1.44 8.52 3.00
N LEU A 59 0.71 7.61 2.35
CA LEU A 59 0.24 7.72 0.98
C LEU A 59 -1.28 7.63 0.96
N ASP A 60 -1.95 8.55 0.29
CA ASP A 60 -3.34 8.38 -0.11
C ASP A 60 -3.37 7.81 -1.51
N ILE A 61 -4.02 6.65 -1.66
CA ILE A 61 -4.14 5.91 -2.91
C ILE A 61 -5.60 5.94 -3.33
N THR A 62 -5.86 6.44 -4.52
CA THR A 62 -7.22 6.56 -5.08
C THR A 62 -7.36 5.70 -6.31
N LEU A 63 -8.33 4.78 -6.29
CA LEU A 63 -8.74 4.02 -7.45
C LEU A 63 -10.00 4.64 -8.04
N ARG A 64 -10.01 4.89 -9.34
CA ARG A 64 -11.12 5.52 -10.06
C ARG A 64 -11.55 4.66 -11.24
N ASN A 65 -12.85 4.50 -11.42
CA ASN A 65 -13.39 3.98 -12.67
C ASN A 65 -13.55 5.13 -13.67
N THR A 66 -12.63 5.20 -14.64
CA THR A 66 -12.63 6.18 -15.73
C THR A 66 -13.31 5.65 -16.99
N GLY A 67 -13.74 4.39 -16.97
CA GLY A 67 -14.51 3.77 -18.04
C GLY A 67 -15.94 4.30 -18.14
N THR A 68 -16.67 3.78 -19.12
CA THR A 68 -18.08 4.13 -19.38
C THR A 68 -19.07 3.12 -18.81
N GLN A 69 -18.57 2.11 -18.09
CA GLN A 69 -19.33 1.01 -17.52
C GLN A 69 -18.82 0.67 -16.12
N ASP A 70 -19.65 0.00 -15.34
CA ASP A 70 -19.26 -0.51 -14.03
C ASP A 70 -18.15 -1.57 -14.18
N VAL A 71 -17.18 -1.53 -13.27
CA VAL A 71 -16.03 -2.44 -13.25
C VAL A 71 -16.18 -3.37 -12.06
N THR A 72 -16.17 -4.68 -12.31
CA THR A 72 -16.03 -5.65 -11.22
C THR A 72 -14.54 -5.87 -10.96
N ILE A 73 -14.09 -5.71 -9.73
CA ILE A 73 -12.68 -5.91 -9.33
C ILE A 73 -12.60 -7.16 -8.46
N LYS A 74 -11.45 -7.84 -8.53
CA LYS A 74 -11.04 -8.94 -7.69
C LYS A 74 -9.67 -8.66 -7.08
N ASN A 75 -9.52 -8.78 -5.76
CA ASN A 75 -8.25 -8.58 -5.05
C ASN A 75 -8.15 -9.46 -3.79
N THR A 76 -6.96 -9.55 -3.23
CA THR A 76 -6.70 -10.22 -1.95
C THR A 76 -6.59 -9.19 -0.83
N GLY A 77 -7.36 -9.33 0.25
CA GLY A 77 -7.18 -8.53 1.48
C GLY A 77 -8.32 -7.62 1.83
N VAL A 78 -8.40 -6.45 1.22
CA VAL A 78 -9.46 -5.46 1.48
C VAL A 78 -9.92 -4.79 0.20
N TRP A 79 -11.23 -4.69 0.04
CA TRP A 79 -11.83 -4.00 -1.09
C TRP A 79 -11.50 -2.49 -1.12
N PRO A 80 -11.20 -1.84 -2.27
CA PRO A 80 -10.99 -2.41 -3.61
C PRO A 80 -9.51 -2.63 -3.98
N LEU A 81 -8.57 -2.13 -3.17
CA LEU A 81 -7.14 -2.09 -3.50
C LEU A 81 -6.36 -3.34 -3.06
N GLY A 82 -6.96 -4.21 -2.26
CA GLY A 82 -6.29 -5.38 -1.69
C GLY A 82 -5.22 -5.02 -0.65
N MET A 83 -4.31 -5.97 -0.43
CA MET A 83 -3.07 -5.73 0.29
C MET A 83 -1.99 -5.24 -0.67
N LEU A 84 -1.45 -4.05 -0.39
CA LEU A 84 -0.46 -3.40 -1.23
C LEU A 84 0.95 -3.59 -0.69
N GLY A 85 1.91 -3.73 -1.59
CA GLY A 85 3.32 -3.74 -1.25
C GLY A 85 4.18 -3.00 -2.27
N LEU A 86 5.42 -2.76 -1.88
CA LEU A 86 6.46 -2.18 -2.72
C LEU A 86 7.54 -3.23 -2.99
N THR A 87 7.92 -3.37 -4.26
CA THR A 87 8.97 -4.25 -4.73
C THR A 87 10.08 -3.42 -5.35
N PRO A 88 11.36 -3.69 -5.09
CA PRO A 88 12.45 -3.00 -5.78
C PRO A 88 12.28 -3.12 -7.29
N VAL A 89 12.59 -2.05 -8.05
CA VAL A 89 12.58 -2.11 -9.52
C VAL A 89 13.53 -3.23 -9.99
N GLY A 90 13.01 -4.15 -10.81
CA GLY A 90 13.75 -5.34 -11.27
C GLY A 90 13.89 -6.45 -10.22
N GLY A 91 13.19 -6.33 -9.09
CA GLY A 91 13.17 -7.28 -7.98
C GLY A 91 12.29 -8.50 -8.21
N SER A 92 12.09 -9.25 -7.13
CA SER A 92 11.34 -10.52 -7.15
C SER A 92 9.84 -10.32 -7.29
N VAL A 93 9.14 -11.42 -7.50
CA VAL A 93 7.69 -11.47 -7.70
C VAL A 93 6.89 -11.04 -6.47
N SER A 94 7.40 -11.29 -5.26
CA SER A 94 6.75 -10.91 -4.01
C SER A 94 7.21 -9.54 -3.53
N ALA A 95 6.29 -8.76 -2.96
CA ALA A 95 6.60 -7.44 -2.43
C ALA A 95 7.46 -7.51 -1.16
N ASP A 96 8.52 -6.70 -1.15
CA ASP A 96 9.47 -6.62 -0.04
C ASP A 96 8.90 -5.81 1.14
N ILE A 97 8.20 -4.71 0.85
CA ILE A 97 7.67 -3.79 1.85
C ILE A 97 6.14 -3.83 1.83
N LEU A 98 5.53 -4.33 2.91
CA LEU A 98 4.08 -4.29 3.09
C LEU A 98 3.62 -2.87 3.47
N LEU A 99 2.66 -2.31 2.71
CA LEU A 99 1.96 -1.07 3.08
C LEU A 99 0.78 -1.37 3.99
N LEU A 100 0.66 -0.64 5.10
CA LEU A 100 -0.38 -0.86 6.12
C LEU A 100 -1.57 0.09 5.97
N THR A 101 -2.78 -0.41 6.23
CA THR A 101 -3.97 0.43 6.35
C THR A 101 -4.85 -0.08 7.50
N ALA A 102 -5.56 0.82 8.18
CA ALA A 102 -6.45 0.47 9.30
C ALA A 102 -7.57 -0.51 8.88
N ALA A 103 -7.90 -0.55 7.59
CA ALA A 103 -8.92 -1.47 7.08
C ALA A 103 -8.52 -2.95 7.19
N TYR A 104 -7.22 -3.29 7.28
CA TYR A 104 -6.80 -4.68 7.46
C TYR A 104 -7.24 -5.25 8.81
N GLU A 105 -7.34 -4.42 9.87
CA GLU A 105 -7.79 -4.87 11.19
C GLU A 105 -9.25 -5.35 11.21
N GLN A 106 -10.03 -4.87 10.24
CA GLN A 106 -11.44 -5.21 10.09
C GLN A 106 -11.64 -6.34 9.07
N SER A 107 -10.60 -6.74 8.36
CA SER A 107 -10.67 -7.82 7.38
C SER A 107 -10.62 -9.17 8.06
N THR A 108 -11.46 -10.09 7.58
CA THR A 108 -11.35 -11.52 7.89
C THR A 108 -10.52 -12.27 6.86
N ALA A 109 -10.17 -11.65 5.74
CA ALA A 109 -9.46 -12.28 4.63
C ALA A 109 -7.93 -12.27 4.81
N VAL A 110 -7.42 -11.38 5.67
CA VAL A 110 -5.98 -11.19 5.88
C VAL A 110 -5.66 -10.90 7.33
N GLU A 111 -4.49 -11.34 7.76
CA GLU A 111 -3.92 -11.08 9.06
C GLU A 111 -2.55 -10.40 8.89
N VAL A 112 -2.39 -9.18 9.40
CA VAL A 112 -1.09 -8.51 9.45
C VAL A 112 -0.29 -8.99 10.66
N ARG A 113 0.96 -9.39 10.43
CA ARG A 113 1.92 -9.81 11.45
C ARG A 113 3.09 -8.83 11.50
N PRO A 114 3.93 -8.83 12.55
CA PRO A 114 5.06 -7.90 12.67
C PRO A 114 5.96 -7.85 11.43
N ASN A 115 6.27 -9.02 10.85
CA ASN A 115 7.23 -9.16 9.74
C ASN A 115 6.59 -9.62 8.43
N GLY A 116 5.27 -9.43 8.27
CA GLY A 116 4.59 -9.82 7.03
C GLY A 116 3.08 -9.85 7.17
N ALA A 117 2.41 -10.60 6.32
CA ALA A 117 0.99 -10.85 6.42
C ALA A 117 0.66 -12.29 6.00
N HIS A 118 -0.52 -12.74 6.40
CA HIS A 118 -1.09 -14.00 5.99
C HIS A 118 -2.43 -13.75 5.30
N LYS A 119 -2.73 -14.49 4.23
CA LYS A 119 -4.05 -14.52 3.60
C LYS A 119 -4.80 -15.75 4.08
N ASP A 120 -6.03 -15.54 4.51
CA ASP A 120 -6.94 -16.59 4.98
C ASP A 120 -8.26 -16.41 4.21
N GLY A 121 -8.41 -17.14 3.10
CA GLY A 121 -9.63 -17.14 2.29
C GLY A 121 -9.46 -16.78 0.82
N ASP A 122 -10.59 -16.76 0.13
CA ASP A 122 -10.71 -16.48 -1.29
C ASP A 122 -10.58 -14.97 -1.60
N PRO A 123 -10.17 -14.61 -2.84
CA PRO A 123 -10.16 -13.23 -3.28
C PRO A 123 -11.54 -12.54 -3.11
N LEU A 124 -11.51 -11.30 -2.64
CA LEU A 124 -12.68 -10.45 -2.56
C LEU A 124 -13.06 -9.97 -3.95
N THR A 125 -14.37 -9.98 -4.23
CA THR A 125 -14.93 -9.39 -5.46
C THR A 125 -15.92 -8.31 -5.09
N GLY A 126 -15.94 -7.22 -5.85
CA GLY A 126 -16.89 -6.12 -5.69
C GLY A 126 -17.03 -5.33 -6.99
N THR A 127 -17.90 -4.33 -6.98
CA THR A 127 -18.14 -3.46 -8.13
C THR A 127 -17.75 -2.02 -7.79
N LEU A 128 -17.03 -1.37 -8.69
CA LEU A 128 -16.76 0.05 -8.70
C LEU A 128 -17.59 0.66 -9.82
N ALA A 129 -18.62 1.43 -9.46
CA ALA A 129 -19.55 1.99 -10.40
C ALA A 129 -18.87 2.99 -11.37
N THR A 130 -19.53 3.26 -12.49
CA THR A 130 -19.05 4.23 -13.47
C THR A 130 -18.81 5.59 -12.82
N ALA A 131 -17.63 6.20 -13.07
CA ALA A 131 -17.18 7.45 -12.45
C ALA A 131 -17.02 7.42 -10.92
N GLU A 132 -17.16 6.25 -10.27
CA GLU A 132 -16.88 6.11 -8.85
C GLU A 132 -15.38 6.17 -8.56
N SER A 133 -15.04 6.74 -7.41
CA SER A 133 -13.68 6.73 -6.89
C SER A 133 -13.66 6.34 -5.43
N ILE A 134 -12.67 5.54 -5.04
CA ILE A 134 -12.44 5.14 -3.66
C ILE A 134 -11.00 5.48 -3.30
N GLN A 135 -10.82 6.25 -2.23
CA GLN A 135 -9.52 6.62 -1.67
C GLN A 135 -9.28 5.85 -0.37
N ARG A 136 -8.03 5.43 -0.17
CA ARG A 136 -7.56 4.88 1.11
C ARG A 136 -6.17 5.36 1.45
N GLN A 137 -5.96 5.60 2.74
CA GLN A 137 -4.65 5.90 3.28
C GLN A 137 -3.88 4.61 3.59
N TYR A 138 -2.62 4.60 3.17
CA TYR A 138 -1.63 3.57 3.42
C TYR A 138 -0.43 4.17 4.14
N GLN A 139 0.19 3.35 4.99
CA GLN A 139 1.33 3.69 5.82
C GLN A 139 2.53 2.85 5.42
N LEU A 140 3.67 3.51 5.30
CA LEU A 140 4.96 2.90 5.07
C LEU A 140 5.76 2.97 6.37
N ILE A 141 5.92 1.82 7.01
CA ILE A 141 6.51 1.71 8.36
C ILE A 141 8.03 1.57 8.22
N GLY A 142 8.82 2.43 8.86
CA GLY A 142 10.28 2.44 8.76
C GLY A 142 10.94 1.09 9.01
N ARG A 143 10.52 0.37 10.06
CA ARG A 143 11.06 -0.99 10.36
C ARG A 143 10.82 -2.06 9.29
N ARG A 144 9.96 -1.79 8.29
CA ARG A 144 9.71 -2.68 7.14
C ARG A 144 10.54 -2.29 5.91
N VAL A 145 11.22 -1.15 5.96
CA VAL A 145 12.14 -0.70 4.92
C VAL A 145 13.54 -1.18 5.29
N SER A 146 14.15 -1.97 4.42
CA SER A 146 15.50 -2.51 4.64
C SER A 146 16.59 -1.70 3.95
N THR A 147 16.25 -1.01 2.86
CA THR A 147 17.21 -0.28 2.01
C THR A 147 16.51 0.91 1.35
N ALA A 148 17.26 1.97 1.03
CA ALA A 148 16.79 3.01 0.12
C ALA A 148 16.78 2.51 -1.33
N GLY A 149 16.01 3.15 -2.20
CA GLY A 149 15.93 2.79 -3.61
C GLY A 149 14.59 3.14 -4.25
N THR A 150 14.42 2.69 -5.48
CA THR A 150 13.21 2.89 -6.27
C THR A 150 12.40 1.59 -6.29
N TYR A 151 11.11 1.71 -6.00
CA TYR A 151 10.19 0.59 -5.84
C TYR A 151 8.96 0.75 -6.73
N THR A 152 8.38 -0.36 -7.17
CA THR A 152 7.08 -0.41 -7.84
C THR A 152 5.99 -0.86 -6.89
N LEU A 153 4.82 -0.19 -6.96
CA LEU A 153 3.62 -0.59 -6.23
C LEU A 153 2.99 -1.82 -6.89
N GLN A 154 2.67 -2.84 -6.10
CA GLN A 154 1.99 -4.06 -6.56
C GLN A 154 1.13 -4.67 -5.46
N GLY A 155 0.51 -5.82 -5.75
CA GLY A 155 -0.09 -6.66 -4.72
C GLY A 155 0.97 -7.23 -3.79
N TYR A 156 0.66 -7.34 -2.50
CA TYR A 156 1.60 -7.89 -1.51
C TYR A 156 1.75 -9.41 -1.66
N PHE A 157 0.65 -10.11 -1.96
CA PHE A 157 0.62 -11.57 -2.12
C PHE A 157 0.65 -12.04 -3.58
N ASP A 158 0.40 -11.12 -4.51
CA ASP A 158 0.15 -11.40 -5.91
C ASP A 158 0.89 -10.34 -6.75
N ASP A 159 1.41 -10.71 -7.92
CA ASP A 159 2.20 -9.84 -8.82
C ASP A 159 1.38 -8.65 -9.35
N VAL A 160 0.06 -8.76 -9.22
CA VAL A 160 -0.92 -7.77 -9.64
C VAL A 160 -1.59 -7.17 -8.42
N LEU A 161 -1.84 -5.87 -8.47
CA LEU A 161 -2.57 -5.18 -7.41
C LEU A 161 -4.01 -5.71 -7.31
N LEU A 162 -4.65 -5.84 -8.47
CA LEU A 162 -6.00 -6.36 -8.63
C LEU A 162 -6.18 -6.93 -10.04
N SER A 163 -7.25 -7.69 -10.22
CA SER A 163 -7.80 -7.99 -11.54
C SER A 163 -9.17 -7.37 -11.69
N TYR A 164 -9.61 -7.10 -12.90
CA TYR A 164 -10.92 -6.53 -13.16
C TYR A 164 -11.59 -7.16 -14.38
N ARG A 165 -12.88 -6.87 -14.54
CA ARG A 165 -13.66 -7.16 -15.73
C ARG A 165 -14.75 -6.10 -15.91
N THR A 166 -15.20 -5.92 -17.13
CA THR A 166 -16.20 -4.94 -17.53
C THR A 166 -17.43 -5.62 -18.10
N GLY A 167 -18.62 -5.06 -17.87
CA GLY A 167 -19.85 -5.58 -18.45
C GLY A 167 -20.13 -7.05 -18.10
N GLU A 168 -20.43 -7.86 -19.13
CA GLU A 168 -20.75 -9.28 -19.01
C GLU A 168 -19.54 -10.20 -19.22
N ASP A 169 -18.32 -9.64 -19.31
CA ASP A 169 -17.12 -10.42 -19.54
C ASP A 169 -16.90 -11.47 -18.44
N THR A 170 -16.42 -12.65 -18.83
CA THR A 170 -16.16 -13.75 -17.89
C THR A 170 -14.68 -13.83 -17.49
N ASP A 171 -13.79 -13.33 -18.33
CA ASP A 171 -12.35 -13.34 -18.12
C ASP A 171 -11.90 -12.16 -17.25
N TRP A 172 -10.92 -12.44 -16.38
CA TRP A 172 -10.29 -11.43 -15.53
C TRP A 172 -9.07 -10.83 -16.24
N VAL A 173 -9.03 -9.51 -16.34
CA VAL A 173 -7.89 -8.75 -16.83
C VAL A 173 -7.02 -8.33 -15.64
N ALA A 174 -5.72 -8.64 -15.68
CA ALA A 174 -4.76 -8.19 -14.69
C ALA A 174 -4.53 -6.67 -14.81
N TYR A 175 -4.56 -5.95 -13.68
CA TYR A 175 -4.27 -4.52 -13.65
C TYR A 175 -2.84 -4.27 -13.16
N HIS A 176 -2.02 -3.70 -14.03
CA HIS A 176 -0.61 -3.39 -13.78
C HIS A 176 -0.38 -1.87 -13.88
N PRO A 177 -0.81 -1.07 -12.88
CA PRO A 177 -0.52 0.36 -12.89
C PRO A 177 0.98 0.58 -12.70
N THR A 178 1.58 1.43 -13.52
CA THR A 178 2.97 1.85 -13.31
C THR A 178 3.01 2.95 -12.26
N VAL A 179 3.24 2.55 -11.01
CA VAL A 179 3.49 3.47 -9.89
C VAL A 179 4.85 3.18 -9.29
N THR A 180 5.70 4.20 -9.28
CA THR A 180 7.05 4.15 -8.75
C THR A 180 7.17 5.03 -7.52
N VAL A 181 7.76 4.49 -6.45
CA VAL A 181 8.02 5.20 -5.18
C VAL A 181 9.52 5.17 -4.92
N THR A 182 10.15 6.34 -4.78
CA THR A 182 11.57 6.45 -4.46
C THR A 182 11.75 6.77 -2.98
N LEU A 183 12.54 5.95 -2.30
CA LEU A 183 12.94 6.11 -0.92
C LEU A 183 14.42 6.50 -0.86
N THR A 184 14.75 7.52 -0.07
CA THR A 184 16.14 7.91 0.21
C THR A 184 16.40 7.86 1.71
N GLU A 185 17.63 7.55 2.11
CA GLU A 185 18.02 7.63 3.52
C GLU A 185 17.97 9.08 4.00
N GLN A 186 17.45 9.28 5.22
CA GLN A 186 17.52 10.56 5.90
C GLN A 186 18.90 10.71 6.54
N SER A 187 19.64 11.74 6.14
CA SER A 187 20.89 12.11 6.81
C SER A 187 20.58 12.66 8.20
N VAL A 188 20.97 11.93 9.25
CA VAL A 188 20.89 12.37 10.66
C VAL A 188 21.98 13.40 11.05
N LEU A 189 22.58 14.08 10.07
CA LEU A 189 23.59 15.10 10.28
C LEU A 189 23.11 16.43 9.69
N SER A 190 22.45 17.23 10.53
CA SER A 190 22.19 18.65 10.29
C SER A 190 22.73 19.47 11.45
#